data_AF-A0A2S2PH60-F1
#
_entry.id   AF-A0A2S2PH60-F1
#
_cell.length_a   1.000
_cell.length_b   1.000
_cell.length_c   1.000
_cell.angle_alpha   90.00
_cell.angle_beta   90.00
_cell.angle_gamma   90.00
#
_symmetry.space_group_name_H-M   'P 1'
#
loop_
_entity.id
_entity.type
_entity.pdbx_description
1 polymer ?
#
loop_
_entity_poly.entity_id
_entity_poly.type
_entity_poly.pdbx_seq_one_letter_code
_entity_poly.pdbx_strand_id
1 'polypeptide(L)'
;KENILSLGTVRRNRLKNVMLPDDSIMLKKPRGTYDHCVTNIRNTDIVAITWKDTKNVNLLSTFAAIEPVTKVSRYDRKLNKRVEVDCPHIIKVYNTHMGGVDLLDGLLG
;
A
#
# COMPACT_ATOMS: atom_id res chain seq x y z
N LYS A 1 -11.96 -24.05 -9.78
CA LYS A 1 -10.81 -23.12 -9.87
C LYS A 1 -10.57 -22.61 -8.48
N GLU A 2 -9.44 -22.93 -7.87
CA GLU A 2 -9.09 -22.32 -6.58
C GLU A 2 -8.80 -20.84 -6.83
N ASN A 3 -9.53 -19.97 -6.14
CA ASN A 3 -9.36 -18.52 -6.24
C ASN A 3 -8.21 -18.10 -5.33
N ILE A 4 -7.01 -17.94 -5.90
CA ILE A 4 -5.87 -17.41 -5.18
C ILE A 4 -6.06 -15.91 -5.00
N LEU A 5 -6.22 -15.48 -3.75
CA LEU A 5 -6.30 -14.07 -3.38
C LEU A 5 -4.91 -13.46 -3.36
N SER A 6 -4.78 -12.23 -3.85
CA SER A 6 -3.50 -11.58 -4.05
C SER A 6 -3.46 -10.19 -3.41
N LEU A 7 -2.30 -9.85 -2.86
CA LEU A 7 -1.95 -8.52 -2.35
C LEU A 7 -0.47 -8.30 -2.62
N GLY A 8 -0.11 -7.16 -3.22
CA GLY A 8 1.29 -6.89 -3.50
C GLY A 8 1.57 -5.48 -3.97
N THR A 9 2.86 -5.13 -3.93
CA THR A 9 3.34 -3.86 -4.48
C THR A 9 3.37 -3.88 -6.00
N VAL A 10 2.99 -2.76 -6.57
CA VAL A 10 3.05 -2.53 -8.02
C VAL A 10 3.84 -1.27 -8.30
N ARG A 11 4.65 -1.27 -9.36
CA ARG A 11 5.33 -0.03 -9.79
C ARG A 11 4.33 0.88 -10.49
N ARG A 12 4.37 2.19 -10.23
CA ARG A 12 3.42 3.16 -10.80
C ARG A 12 3.37 3.11 -12.33
N ASN A 13 4.50 2.87 -13.00
CA ASN A 13 4.58 2.74 -14.45
C ASN A 13 3.85 1.53 -15.05
N ARG A 14 3.44 0.56 -14.21
CA ARG A 14 2.60 -0.59 -14.59
C ARG A 14 1.10 -0.32 -14.41
N LEU A 15 0.73 0.75 -13.70
CA LEU A 15 -0.65 1.20 -13.51
C LEU A 15 -1.07 2.23 -14.57
N LYS A 16 -0.95 1.84 -15.85
CA LYS A 16 -1.44 2.68 -16.95
C LYS A 16 -2.97 2.65 -16.94
N ASN A 17 -3.61 3.81 -17.10
CA ASN A 17 -5.07 4.00 -17.15
C ASN A 17 -5.81 3.74 -15.83
N VAL A 18 -5.12 3.72 -14.69
CA VAL A 18 -5.76 3.65 -13.38
C VAL A 18 -6.01 5.07 -12.87
N MET A 19 -7.20 5.35 -12.37
CA MET A 19 -7.61 6.64 -11.80
C MET A 19 -6.97 6.87 -10.42
N LEU A 20 -5.64 6.88 -10.38
CA LEU A 20 -4.85 7.24 -9.21
C LEU A 20 -4.05 8.50 -9.52
N PRO A 21 -3.87 9.39 -8.52
CA PRO A 21 -3.07 10.60 -8.69
C PRO A 21 -1.65 10.27 -9.15
N ASP A 22 -1.02 11.23 -9.81
CA ASP A 22 0.36 11.09 -10.22
C ASP A 22 1.29 11.06 -8.99
N ASP A 23 2.41 10.34 -9.12
CA ASP A 23 3.39 10.23 -8.04
C ASP A 23 3.92 11.61 -7.62
N SER A 24 4.10 12.54 -8.56
CA SER A 24 4.57 13.91 -8.30
C SER A 24 3.58 14.72 -7.45
N ILE A 25 2.28 14.49 -7.61
CA ILE A 25 1.22 15.13 -6.83
C ILE A 25 1.21 14.52 -5.43
N MET A 26 1.19 13.19 -5.34
CA MET A 26 1.18 12.48 -4.05
C MET A 26 2.43 12.77 -3.21
N LEU A 27 3.59 12.96 -3.84
CA LEU A 27 4.84 13.27 -3.14
C LEU A 27 4.78 14.59 -2.36
N LYS A 28 3.98 15.56 -2.82
CA LYS A 28 3.78 16.87 -2.17
C LYS A 28 2.73 16.86 -1.07
N LYS A 29 1.89 15.82 -1.02
CA LYS A 29 0.84 15.67 0.01
C LYS A 29 1.44 15.32 1.37
N PRO A 30 0.74 15.62 2.48
CA PRO A 30 1.21 15.25 3.81
C PRO A 30 1.34 13.72 3.94
N ARG A 31 2.24 13.30 4.82
CA ARG A 31 2.43 11.88 5.13
C ARG A 31 1.14 11.29 5.69
N GLY A 32 0.75 10.13 5.20
CA GLY A 32 -0.50 9.46 5.55
C GLY A 32 -1.61 9.68 4.55
N THR A 33 -1.49 10.66 3.65
CA THR A 33 -2.47 10.78 2.57
C THR A 33 -2.45 9.55 1.69
N TYR A 34 -3.64 9.03 1.40
CA TYR A 34 -3.83 7.99 0.42
C TYR A 34 -4.88 8.42 -0.60
N ASP A 35 -4.86 7.72 -1.73
CA ASP A 35 -5.92 7.74 -2.72
C ASP A 35 -6.11 6.32 -3.22
N HIS A 36 -7.32 5.97 -3.62
CA HIS A 36 -7.65 4.62 -4.05
C HIS A 36 -8.73 4.62 -5.12
N CYS A 37 -8.72 3.56 -5.91
CA CYS A 37 -9.81 3.25 -6.82
C CYS A 37 -10.10 1.75 -6.78
N VAL A 38 -11.36 1.41 -7.06
CA VAL A 38 -11.79 0.01 -7.21
C VAL A 38 -12.13 -0.21 -8.68
N THR A 39 -11.68 -1.32 -9.23
CA THR A 39 -12.01 -1.73 -10.58
C THR A 39 -12.45 -3.19 -10.59
N ASN A 40 -13.42 -3.53 -11.43
CA ASN A 40 -13.83 -4.92 -11.62
C ASN A 40 -13.14 -5.46 -12.89
N ILE A 41 -12.31 -6.49 -12.72
CA ILE A 41 -11.66 -7.18 -13.82
C ILE A 41 -12.08 -8.65 -13.75
N ARG A 42 -12.75 -9.14 -14.81
CA ARG A 42 -13.19 -10.55 -14.90
C ARG A 42 -13.99 -11.00 -13.66
N ASN A 43 -14.96 -10.19 -13.24
CA ASN A 43 -15.82 -10.44 -12.07
C ASN A 43 -15.04 -10.50 -10.74
N THR A 44 -13.85 -9.91 -10.68
CA THR A 44 -13.06 -9.77 -9.45
C THR A 44 -12.84 -8.30 -9.18
N ASP A 45 -13.23 -7.85 -7.99
CA ASP A 45 -12.94 -6.50 -7.53
C ASP A 45 -11.47 -6.40 -7.13
N ILE A 46 -10.80 -5.41 -7.70
CA ILE A 46 -9.40 -5.11 -7.45
C ILE A 46 -9.34 -3.69 -6.89
N VAL A 47 -8.81 -3.59 -5.67
CA VAL A 47 -8.51 -2.32 -5.02
C VAL A 47 -7.09 -1.92 -5.38
N ALA A 48 -6.94 -0.73 -5.97
CA ALA A 48 -5.66 -0.10 -6.18
C ALA A 48 -5.54 1.10 -5.25
N ILE A 49 -4.41 1.21 -4.54
CA ILE A 49 -4.15 2.30 -3.61
C ILE A 49 -2.77 2.88 -3.83
N THR A 50 -2.66 4.20 -3.68
CA THR A 50 -1.40 4.90 -3.47
C THR A 50 -1.41 5.51 -2.07
N TRP A 51 -0.44 5.17 -1.22
CA TRP A 51 -0.26 5.73 0.13
C TRP A 51 1.05 6.48 0.24
N LYS A 52 1.02 7.70 0.76
CA LYS A 52 2.21 8.53 0.98
C LYS A 52 2.80 8.25 2.36
N ASP A 53 3.87 7.47 2.41
CA ASP A 53 4.74 7.43 3.60
C ASP A 53 5.95 8.37 3.38
N THR A 54 7.18 7.90 3.57
CA THR A 54 8.39 8.62 3.16
C THR A 54 8.43 8.75 1.63
N LYS A 55 8.14 7.64 0.94
CA LYS A 55 7.90 7.56 -0.51
C LYS A 55 6.48 7.06 -0.75
N ASN A 56 6.01 7.16 -2.00
CA ASN A 56 4.73 6.60 -2.38
C ASN A 56 4.82 5.08 -2.42
N VAL A 57 3.84 4.43 -1.80
CA VAL A 57 3.66 2.98 -1.85
C VAL A 57 2.39 2.73 -2.65
N ASN A 58 2.50 1.90 -3.69
CA ASN A 58 1.38 1.52 -4.53
C ASN A 58 1.09 0.04 -4.31
N LEU A 59 -0.14 -0.31 -3.93
CA LEU A 59 -0.58 -1.69 -3.75
C LEU A 59 -1.78 -2.01 -4.64
N LEU A 60 -1.86 -3.28 -5.03
CA LEU A 60 -3.06 -3.89 -5.59
C LEU A 60 -3.50 -5.04 -4.70
N SER A 61 -4.81 -5.17 -4.48
CA SER A 61 -5.37 -6.31 -3.79
C SER A 61 -6.69 -6.76 -4.40
N THR A 62 -6.92 -8.07 -4.35
CA THR A 62 -8.21 -8.69 -4.67
C THR A 62 -9.07 -8.97 -3.44
N PHE A 63 -8.60 -8.65 -2.22
CA PHE A 63 -9.29 -9.01 -0.98
C PHE A 63 -9.16 -7.98 0.14
N ALA A 64 -8.07 -7.23 0.19
CA ALA A 64 -7.85 -6.19 1.20
C ALA A 64 -8.31 -4.83 0.67
N ALA A 65 -8.98 -4.05 1.53
CA ALA A 65 -9.55 -2.75 1.21
C ALA A 65 -9.01 -1.64 2.13
N ILE A 66 -9.59 -0.44 2.02
CA ILE A 66 -9.13 0.75 2.72
C ILE A 66 -9.51 0.73 4.20
N GLU A 67 -10.75 0.39 4.50
CA GLU A 67 -11.28 0.42 5.85
C GLU A 67 -10.96 -0.87 6.63
N PRO A 68 -10.76 -0.79 7.96
CA PRO A 68 -10.71 0.44 8.75
C PRO A 68 -9.40 1.22 8.55
N VAL A 69 -9.50 2.54 8.40
CA VAL A 69 -8.33 3.42 8.48
C VAL A 69 -7.93 3.60 9.94
N THR A 70 -6.65 3.43 10.22
CA THR A 70 -6.13 3.47 11.59
C THR A 70 -4.88 4.32 11.66
N LYS A 71 -4.60 4.91 12.82
CA LYS A 71 -3.36 5.65 13.00
C LYS A 71 -2.20 4.72 13.34
N VAL A 72 -1.04 4.96 12.76
CA VAL A 72 0.20 4.27 13.10
C VAL A 72 1.29 5.30 13.42
N SER A 73 2.08 5.00 14.44
CA SER A 73 3.18 5.86 14.85
C SER A 73 4.40 5.62 13.96
N ARG A 74 4.77 6.61 13.14
CA ARG A 74 5.94 6.54 12.24
C ARG A 74 6.99 7.56 12.65
N TYR A 75 8.26 7.18 12.57
CA TYR A 75 9.35 8.12 12.75
C TYR A 75 9.49 9.02 11.52
N ASP A 76 9.47 10.33 11.72
CA ASP A 76 9.79 11.31 10.69
C ASP A 76 11.21 11.85 10.89
N ARG A 77 12.10 11.54 9.94
CA ARG A 77 13.50 11.95 9.99
C ARG A 77 13.67 13.46 9.85
N LYS A 78 12.78 14.16 9.14
CA LYS A 78 12.87 15.62 8.97
C LYS A 78 12.48 16.35 10.23
N LEU A 79 11.48 15.83 10.95
CA LEU A 79 11.00 16.42 12.22
C LEU A 79 11.70 15.84 13.46
N ASN A 80 12.55 14.83 13.27
CA ASN A 80 13.26 14.11 14.33
C ASN A 80 12.34 13.61 15.46
N LYS A 81 11.11 13.22 15.11
CA LYS A 81 10.09 12.78 16.08
C LYS A 81 9.15 11.74 15.48
N ARG A 82 8.40 11.06 16.34
CA ARG A 82 7.31 10.19 15.90
C ARG A 82 6.07 11.03 15.61
N VAL A 83 5.41 10.73 14.50
CA VAL A 83 4.15 11.34 14.07
C VAL A 83 3.10 10.26 13.89
N GLU A 84 1.85 10.60 14.18
CA GLU A 84 0.71 9.74 13.84
C GLU A 84 0.37 9.93 12.37
N VAL A 85 0.20 8.80 11.68
CA VAL A 85 -0.05 8.76 10.25
C VAL A 85 -1.24 7.86 10.00
N ASP A 86 -2.20 8.33 9.21
CA ASP A 86 -3.32 7.49 8.78
C ASP A 86 -2.80 6.35 7.89
N CYS A 87 -3.23 5.14 8.22
CA CYS A 87 -2.79 3.90 7.63
C CYS A 87 -4.02 3.06 7.27
N PRO A 88 -4.34 2.98 5.97
CA PRO A 88 -5.38 2.11 5.44
C PRO A 88 -5.14 0.64 5.78
N HIS A 89 -6.21 -0.13 5.94
CA HIS A 89 -6.15 -1.54 6.32
C HIS A 89 -5.31 -2.37 5.35
N ILE A 90 -5.45 -2.16 4.04
CA ILE A 90 -4.63 -2.81 2.99
C ILE A 90 -3.11 -2.66 3.22
N ILE A 91 -2.66 -1.51 3.73
CA ILE A 91 -1.23 -1.28 4.05
C ILE A 91 -0.81 -2.12 5.25
N LYS A 92 -1.68 -2.26 6.25
CA LYS A 92 -1.43 -3.11 7.43
C LYS A 92 -1.37 -4.58 7.06
N VAL A 93 -2.34 -5.05 6.27
CA VAL A 93 -2.40 -6.45 5.81
C VAL A 93 -1.13 -6.79 5.04
N TYR A 94 -0.70 -5.89 4.14
CA TYR A 94 0.53 -6.08 3.37
C TYR A 94 1.75 -6.21 4.30
N ASN A 95 1.95 -5.25 5.22
CA ASN A 95 3.09 -5.26 6.12
C ASN A 95 3.11 -6.46 7.09
N THR A 96 1.95 -7.01 7.44
CA THR A 96 1.85 -8.16 8.36
C THR A 96 2.31 -9.46 7.70
N HIS A 97 2.06 -9.61 6.39
CA HIS A 97 2.40 -10.82 5.64
C HIS A 97 3.66 -10.67 4.79
N MET A 98 4.30 -9.50 4.87
CA MET A 98 5.59 -9.20 4.26
C MET A 98 6.74 -9.80 5.07
N GLY A 99 7.86 -10.10 4.39
CA GLY A 99 9.12 -10.49 5.04
C GLY A 99 9.28 -11.98 5.37
N GLY A 100 8.30 -12.83 5.04
CA GLY A 100 8.46 -14.28 5.21
C GLY A 100 9.59 -14.87 4.36
N VAL A 101 9.82 -14.30 3.17
CA VAL A 101 10.95 -14.66 2.30
C VAL A 101 12.27 -14.17 2.91
N ASP A 102 12.34 -12.88 3.29
CA ASP A 102 13.56 -12.29 3.88
C ASP A 102 13.98 -13.02 5.18
N LEU A 103 13.01 -13.46 5.98
CA LEU A 103 13.27 -14.24 7.20
C LEU A 103 13.87 -15.62 6.87
N LEU A 104 13.32 -16.31 5.87
CA LEU A 104 13.84 -17.60 5.44
C LEU A 104 15.26 -17.46 4.88
N ASP A 105 15.50 -16.43 4.04
CA ASP A 105 16.82 -16.15 3.49
C ASP A 105 17.85 -15.88 4.59
N GLY A 106 17.46 -15.17 5.66
CA GLY A 106 18.33 -14.94 6.83
C GLY A 106 18.56 -16.16 7.72
N LEU A 107 17.75 -17.21 7.61
CA LEU A 107 17.95 -18.50 8.30
C LEU A 107 18.78 -19.48 7.46
N LEU A 108 18.76 -19.35 6.14
CA LEU A 108 19.48 -20.21 5.20
C LEU A 108 20.85 -19.67 4.80
N GLY A 109 21.11 -18.38 5.02
CA GLY A 109 22.41 -17.73 4.82
C GLY A 109 23.28 -17.75 6.07
#